data_AF-A0AAU9JI17-F1
#
_entry.id   AF-A0AAU9JI17-F1
#
_cell.length_a   1.000
_cell.length_b   1.000
_cell.length_c   1.000
_cell.angle_alpha   90.00
_cell.angle_beta   90.00
_cell.angle_gamma   90.00
#
_symmetry.space_group_name_H-M   'P 1'
#
loop_
_entity.id
_entity.type
_entity.pdbx_description
1 polymer ?
#
loop_
_entity_poly.entity_id
_entity_poly.type
_entity_poly.pdbx_seq_one_letter_code
_entity_poly.pdbx_strand_id
1 'polypeptide(L)'
;MGPKPSKHIEYDRNDIKTQGYISITTKEKEKKKYFRLSHKSLKYSDGQNIPSKNKAFFDKNFKIRLENPDEAILVLEVKNIRGQIQQWQLKFETNDEYISWVSLIKKAKRPIWEDPIENLACKQCNVDFSVSNRQHHCRKCGKVYCYLHSSNKIAIPELEYNTPVRVCDNCFKDS
;
A
#
# COMPACT_ATOMS: atom_id res chain seq x y z
N MET A 1 -36.23 -13.67 1.42
CA MET A 1 -35.17 -13.04 0.59
C MET A 1 -33.90 -12.94 1.42
N GLY A 2 -32.99 -13.90 1.29
CA GLY A 2 -31.72 -13.90 2.04
C GLY A 2 -30.74 -12.85 1.50
N PRO A 3 -29.87 -12.27 2.35
CA PRO A 3 -28.82 -11.39 1.86
C PRO A 3 -27.86 -12.20 0.97
N LYS A 4 -27.72 -11.80 -0.29
CA LYS A 4 -26.66 -12.30 -1.17
C LYS A 4 -25.32 -12.09 -0.45
N PRO A 5 -24.48 -13.13 -0.28
CA PRO A 5 -23.11 -12.90 0.16
C PRO A 5 -22.45 -12.11 -0.96
N SER A 6 -22.26 -10.80 -0.75
CA SER A 6 -21.35 -10.04 -1.59
C SER A 6 -20.01 -10.73 -1.41
N LYS A 7 -19.51 -11.36 -2.48
CA LYS A 7 -18.13 -11.84 -2.57
C LYS A 7 -17.23 -10.61 -2.42
N HIS A 8 -17.04 -10.16 -1.20
CA HIS A 8 -15.91 -9.33 -0.81
C HIS A 8 -14.72 -10.25 -1.05
N ILE A 9 -14.05 -10.04 -2.17
CA ILE A 9 -12.66 -10.44 -2.31
C ILE A 9 -11.93 -9.58 -1.29
N GLU A 10 -11.91 -10.01 -0.03
CA GLU A 10 -10.85 -9.63 0.89
C GLU A 10 -9.59 -10.14 0.22
N TYR A 11 -8.87 -9.23 -0.43
CA TYR A 11 -7.47 -9.48 -0.72
C TYR A 11 -6.85 -9.79 0.63
N ASP A 12 -6.51 -11.05 0.86
CA ASP A 12 -5.76 -11.47 2.02
C ASP A 12 -4.44 -10.70 2.00
N ARG A 13 -4.38 -9.63 2.80
CA ARG A 13 -3.21 -8.77 2.96
C ARG A 13 -2.04 -9.52 3.59
N ASN A 14 -2.25 -10.78 4.00
CA ASN A 14 -1.30 -11.56 4.77
C ASN A 14 -0.35 -12.40 3.91
N ASP A 15 -0.69 -12.83 2.69
CA ASP A 15 0.15 -13.82 1.97
C ASP A 15 0.73 -13.34 0.64
N ILE A 16 1.31 -12.13 0.65
CA ILE A 16 2.13 -11.68 -0.46
C ILE A 16 3.54 -12.22 -0.28
N LYS A 17 3.91 -13.22 -1.09
CA LYS A 17 5.22 -13.86 -1.11
C LYS A 17 5.93 -13.53 -2.43
N THR A 18 6.84 -12.55 -2.42
CA THR A 18 7.74 -12.31 -3.55
C THR A 18 9.18 -12.31 -3.11
N GLN A 19 10.05 -12.88 -3.95
CA GLN A 19 11.49 -12.84 -3.81
C GLN A 19 12.04 -11.70 -4.68
N GLY A 20 13.08 -11.02 -4.23
CA GLY A 20 13.83 -10.01 -4.98
C GLY A 20 15.09 -9.63 -4.23
N TYR A 21 15.89 -8.72 -4.75
CA TYR A 21 17.05 -8.19 -4.03
C TYR A 21 17.04 -6.67 -4.01
N ILE A 22 17.57 -6.09 -2.93
CA ILE A 22 17.82 -4.66 -2.80
C ILE A 22 19.34 -4.50 -2.77
N SER A 23 19.88 -3.82 -3.78
CA SER A 23 21.25 -3.33 -3.73
C SER A 23 21.27 -2.06 -2.89
N ILE A 24 21.68 -2.16 -1.62
CA ILE A 24 21.88 -0.96 -0.81
C ILE A 24 23.27 -0.42 -1.13
N THR A 25 23.32 0.62 -1.96
CA THR A 25 24.54 1.37 -2.22
C THR A 25 24.85 2.24 -1.00
N THR A 26 25.77 1.79 -0.16
CA THR A 26 26.37 2.64 0.89
C THR A 26 27.59 3.36 0.32
N LYS A 27 27.96 4.52 0.88
CA LYS A 27 29.09 5.37 0.45
C LYS A 27 30.43 4.66 0.22
N GLU A 28 30.60 3.42 0.70
CA GLU A 28 31.89 2.71 0.70
C GLU A 28 31.88 1.32 0.05
N LYS A 29 30.73 0.80 -0.46
CA LYS A 29 30.63 -0.47 -1.22
C LYS A 29 29.17 -0.74 -1.60
N GLU A 30 28.96 -1.29 -2.81
CA GLU A 30 27.69 -1.92 -3.17
C GLU A 30 27.59 -3.26 -2.45
N LYS A 31 26.61 -3.42 -1.55
CA LYS A 31 26.29 -4.72 -0.94
C LYS A 31 24.92 -5.16 -1.44
N LYS A 32 24.91 -6.16 -2.32
CA LYS A 32 23.68 -6.87 -2.71
C LYS A 32 23.14 -7.61 -1.50
N LYS A 33 21.86 -7.38 -1.19
CA LYS A 33 21.15 -8.13 -0.15
C LYS A 33 19.83 -8.61 -0.74
N TYR A 34 19.51 -9.88 -0.51
CA TYR A 34 18.30 -10.49 -1.01
C TYR A 34 17.19 -10.38 0.03
N PHE A 35 15.98 -10.06 -0.41
CA PHE A 35 14.86 -9.77 0.46
C PHE A 35 13.57 -10.42 -0.02
N ARG A 36 12.68 -10.65 0.94
CA ARG A 36 11.32 -11.13 0.72
C ARG A 36 10.36 -10.16 1.39
N LEU A 37 9.33 -9.71 0.68
CA LEU A 37 8.22 -9.01 1.32
C LEU A 37 7.30 -10.06 1.95
N SER A 38 6.96 -9.89 3.23
CA SER A 38 6.08 -10.78 4.00
C SER A 38 5.32 -9.96 5.03
N HIS A 39 3.98 -9.96 5.00
CA HIS A 39 3.12 -9.23 5.96
C HIS A 39 3.55 -7.77 6.20
N LYS A 40 3.56 -6.92 5.15
CA LYS A 40 3.95 -5.49 5.23
C LYS A 40 5.39 -5.23 5.72
N SER A 41 6.19 -6.29 5.87
CA SER A 41 7.55 -6.23 6.39
C SER A 41 8.52 -6.87 5.42
N LEU A 42 9.71 -6.29 5.32
CA LEU A 42 10.79 -6.84 4.53
C LEU A 42 11.58 -7.82 5.42
N LYS A 43 11.80 -9.03 4.93
CA LYS A 43 12.66 -10.07 5.52
C LYS A 43 13.84 -10.32 4.59
N TYR A 44 14.95 -10.85 5.07
CA TYR A 44 15.97 -11.40 4.17
C TYR A 44 15.42 -12.62 3.43
N SER A 45 15.98 -12.93 2.25
CA SER A 45 15.54 -14.08 1.46
C SER A 45 15.79 -15.42 2.16
N ASP A 46 16.79 -15.48 3.04
CA ASP A 46 17.13 -16.61 3.91
C ASP A 46 16.20 -16.75 5.13
N GLY A 47 15.16 -15.91 5.21
CA GLY A 47 14.18 -15.92 6.29
C GLY A 47 14.61 -15.16 7.54
N GLN A 48 15.84 -14.65 7.61
CA GLN A 48 16.29 -13.85 8.75
C GLN A 48 15.55 -12.50 8.80
N ASN A 49 15.29 -12.03 10.01
CA ASN A 49 14.77 -10.69 10.23
C ASN A 49 15.83 -9.65 9.92
N ILE A 50 15.44 -8.56 9.25
CA ILE A 50 16.32 -7.41 9.07
C ILE A 50 16.65 -6.83 10.46
N PRO A 51 17.93 -6.55 10.78
CA PRO A 51 18.31 -5.96 12.06
C PRO A 51 17.45 -4.74 12.36
N SER A 52 16.99 -4.57 13.60
CA SER A 52 16.00 -3.55 13.97
C SER A 52 16.38 -2.13 13.51
N LYS A 53 17.67 -1.80 13.49
CA LYS A 53 18.22 -0.53 12.99
C LYS A 53 17.99 -0.27 11.49
N ASN A 54 17.82 -1.32 10.71
CA ASN A 54 17.62 -1.32 9.25
C ASN A 54 16.18 -1.73 8.88
N LYS A 55 15.32 -2.02 9.86
CA LYS A 55 13.93 -2.41 9.61
C LYS A 55 13.18 -1.21 9.05
N ALA A 56 12.66 -1.37 7.84
CA ALA A 56 11.74 -0.43 7.22
C ALA A 56 10.32 -0.99 7.27
N PHE A 57 9.37 -0.17 7.71
CA PHE A 57 7.96 -0.50 7.64
C PHE A 57 7.40 0.10 6.34
N PHE A 58 6.92 -0.75 5.44
CA PHE A 58 6.31 -0.35 4.17
C PHE A 58 4.83 0.00 4.36
N ASP A 59 4.48 0.66 5.46
CA ASP A 59 3.11 1.01 5.81
C ASP A 59 2.81 2.49 5.54
N LYS A 60 3.71 3.41 5.91
CA LYS A 60 3.51 4.86 5.76
C LYS A 60 4.78 5.67 5.49
N ASN A 61 5.95 5.04 5.59
CA ASN A 61 7.23 5.76 5.65
C ASN A 61 8.09 5.53 4.40
N PHE A 62 7.47 5.33 3.24
CA PHE A 62 8.22 5.27 1.98
C PHE A 62 7.54 6.06 0.86
N LYS A 63 8.35 6.46 -0.11
CA LYS A 63 7.91 7.08 -1.37
C LYS A 63 8.64 6.41 -2.53
N ILE A 64 7.91 6.09 -3.59
CA ILE A 64 8.53 5.72 -4.87
C ILE A 64 9.17 6.99 -5.44
N ARG A 65 10.48 6.97 -5.69
CA ARG A 65 11.24 8.08 -6.27
C ARG A 65 11.50 7.88 -7.76
N LEU A 66 11.72 6.64 -8.20
CA LEU A 66 11.94 6.31 -9.61
C LEU A 66 11.41 4.91 -9.92
N GLU A 67 10.69 4.79 -11.03
CA GLU A 67 10.35 3.53 -11.70
C GLU A 67 11.11 3.53 -13.04
N ASN A 68 12.07 2.61 -13.22
CA ASN A 68 12.79 2.40 -14.49
C ASN A 68 12.59 0.95 -14.95
N PRO A 69 11.55 0.67 -15.76
CA PRO A 69 11.25 -0.67 -16.27
C PRO A 69 12.36 -1.24 -17.16
N ASP A 70 13.00 -0.41 -17.99
CA ASP A 70 14.00 -0.85 -18.97
C ASP A 70 15.24 -1.45 -18.31
N GLU A 71 15.63 -0.91 -17.15
CA GLU A 71 16.75 -1.43 -16.35
C GLU A 71 16.29 -2.34 -15.19
N ALA A 72 14.99 -2.58 -15.06
CA ALA A 72 14.38 -3.26 -13.92
C ALA A 72 14.84 -2.65 -12.58
N ILE A 73 14.78 -1.32 -12.46
CA ILE A 73 15.19 -0.55 -11.28
C ILE A 73 13.99 0.17 -10.64
N LEU A 74 13.87 0.05 -9.32
CA LEU A 74 12.92 0.80 -8.50
C LEU A 74 13.70 1.53 -7.40
N VAL A 75 13.55 2.85 -7.30
CA VAL A 75 14.17 3.64 -6.22
C VAL A 75 13.12 4.07 -5.23
N LEU A 76 13.35 3.76 -3.95
CA LEU A 76 12.47 4.11 -2.85
C LEU A 76 13.18 5.07 -1.90
N GLU A 77 12.48 6.11 -1.48
CA GLU A 77 12.85 6.87 -0.29
C GLU A 77 12.16 6.22 0.91
N VAL A 78 12.90 5.89 1.96
CA VAL A 78 12.41 5.21 3.14
C VAL A 78 12.84 5.97 4.39
N LYS A 79 11.92 6.25 5.30
CA LYS A 79 12.20 6.85 6.61
C LYS A 79 12.32 5.73 7.65
N ASN A 80 13.49 5.62 8.28
CA ASN A 80 13.75 4.60 9.29
C ASN A 80 13.08 4.95 10.64
N ILE A 81 13.17 4.02 11.62
CA ILE A 81 12.60 4.21 12.97
C ILE A 81 13.20 5.40 13.74
N ARG A 82 14.37 5.89 13.35
CA ARG A 82 15.02 7.09 13.92
C ARG A 82 14.63 8.37 13.17
N GLY A 83 13.72 8.27 12.21
CA GLY A 83 13.27 9.38 11.38
C GLY A 83 14.23 9.80 10.28
N GLN A 84 15.34 9.09 10.08
CA GLN A 84 16.31 9.40 9.04
C GLN A 84 15.82 8.88 7.68
N ILE A 85 16.00 9.70 6.65
CA ILE A 85 15.66 9.34 5.27
C ILE A 85 16.81 8.58 4.64
N GLN A 86 16.49 7.47 3.98
CA GLN A 86 17.41 6.65 3.20
C GLN A 86 16.85 6.44 1.79
N GLN A 87 17.72 6.40 0.79
CA GLN A 87 17.35 6.00 -0.56
C GLN A 87 17.80 4.57 -0.81
N TRP A 88 16.86 3.73 -1.23
CA TRP A 88 17.06 2.32 -1.51
C TRP A 88 16.86 2.10 -3.00
N GLN A 89 17.87 1.55 -3.67
CA GLN A 89 17.78 1.14 -5.06
C GLN A 89 17.55 -0.36 -5.12
N LEU A 90 16.42 -0.77 -5.66
CA LEU A 90 16.09 -2.15 -5.93
C LEU A 90 16.39 -2.38 -7.41
N LYS A 91 17.17 -3.41 -7.69
CA LYS A 91 17.41 -3.89 -9.05
C LYS A 91 16.90 -5.33 -9.09
N PHE A 92 16.24 -5.72 -10.17
CA PHE A 92 15.68 -7.05 -10.32
C PHE A 92 16.39 -7.80 -11.43
N GLU A 93 16.41 -9.13 -11.36
CA GLU A 93 17.05 -9.97 -12.39
C GLU A 93 16.13 -10.12 -13.61
N THR A 94 14.81 -10.05 -13.40
CA THR A 94 13.82 -10.18 -14.47
C THR A 94 12.81 -9.03 -14.43
N ASN A 95 12.20 -8.76 -15.58
CA ASN A 95 11.10 -7.80 -15.68
C ASN A 95 9.86 -8.25 -14.87
N ASP A 96 9.60 -9.56 -14.81
CA ASP A 96 8.47 -10.11 -14.04
C ASP A 96 8.64 -9.85 -12.54
N GLU A 97 9.85 -10.00 -12.00
CA GLU A 97 10.17 -9.60 -10.62
C GLU A 97 9.94 -8.12 -10.41
N TYR A 98 10.45 -7.26 -11.31
CA TYR A 98 10.25 -5.82 -11.24
C TYR A 98 8.75 -5.44 -11.20
N ILE A 99 7.96 -5.95 -12.15
CA ILE A 99 6.51 -5.69 -12.23
C ILE A 99 5.82 -6.14 -10.93
N SER A 100 6.17 -7.34 -10.45
CA SER A 100 5.64 -7.87 -9.20
C SER A 100 5.94 -6.94 -8.03
N TRP A 101 7.20 -6.53 -7.86
CA TRP A 101 7.60 -5.61 -6.79
C TRP A 101 6.92 -4.25 -6.87
N VAL A 102 6.85 -3.63 -8.05
CA VAL A 102 6.16 -2.35 -8.24
C VAL A 102 4.69 -2.45 -7.84
N SER A 103 3.99 -3.49 -8.30
CA SER A 103 2.57 -3.71 -7.95
C SER A 103 2.40 -3.87 -6.44
N LEU A 104 3.30 -4.60 -5.78
CA LEU A 104 3.23 -4.79 -4.33
C LEU A 104 3.47 -3.52 -3.54
N ILE A 105 4.48 -2.75 -3.93
CA ILE A 105 4.81 -1.49 -3.27
C ILE A 105 3.66 -0.49 -3.44
N LYS A 106 3.04 -0.40 -4.62
CA LYS A 106 1.85 0.42 -4.84
C LYS A 106 0.65 -0.06 -4.00
N LYS A 107 0.40 -1.37 -3.91
CA LYS A 107 -0.63 -1.94 -3.03
C LYS A 107 -0.37 -1.65 -1.55
N ALA A 108 0.89 -1.63 -1.12
CA ALA A 108 1.27 -1.33 0.26
C ALA A 108 0.97 0.13 0.66
N LYS A 109 0.91 1.06 -0.31
CA LYS A 109 0.50 2.46 -0.07
C LYS A 109 -1.00 2.63 0.22
N ARG A 110 -1.81 1.58 0.02
CA ARG A 110 -3.26 1.68 0.26
C ARG A 110 -3.53 2.02 1.73
N PRO A 111 -4.49 2.91 2.01
CA PRO A 111 -4.78 3.30 3.37
C PRO A 111 -5.32 2.11 4.18
N ILE A 112 -5.04 2.14 5.47
CA ILE A 112 -5.76 1.31 6.43
C ILE A 112 -7.18 1.86 6.50
N TRP A 113 -8.16 0.98 6.33
CA TRP A 113 -9.55 1.36 6.49
C TRP A 113 -9.86 1.54 7.97
N GLU A 114 -10.51 2.65 8.31
CA GLU A 114 -11.00 2.90 9.67
C GLU A 114 -11.93 1.74 10.09
N ASP A 115 -11.82 1.31 11.34
CA ASP A 115 -12.63 0.19 11.84
C ASP A 115 -14.11 0.60 11.82
N PRO A 116 -14.97 -0.19 11.15
CA PRO A 116 -16.39 0.14 11.06
C PRO A 116 -17.12 0.16 12.42
N ILE A 117 -16.67 -0.61 13.41
CA ILE A 117 -17.28 -0.69 14.74
C ILE A 117 -16.94 0.56 15.56
N GLU A 118 -15.72 1.07 15.43
CA GLU A 118 -15.26 2.26 16.15
C GLU A 118 -15.66 3.58 15.46
N ASN A 119 -16.12 3.54 14.21
CA ASN A 119 -16.43 4.73 13.41
C ASN A 119 -17.88 4.72 12.92
N LEU A 120 -18.80 5.08 13.82
CA LEU A 120 -20.25 4.92 13.64
C LEU A 120 -20.93 6.05 12.85
N ALA A 121 -20.20 7.09 12.42
CA ALA A 121 -20.76 8.23 11.69
C ALA A 121 -19.95 8.59 10.44
N CYS A 122 -20.61 9.24 9.47
CA CYS A 122 -19.95 9.72 8.27
C CYS A 122 -18.90 10.80 8.59
N LYS A 123 -17.67 10.62 8.09
CA LYS A 123 -16.57 11.57 8.35
C LYS A 123 -16.75 12.98 7.77
N GLN A 124 -17.76 13.19 6.92
CA GLN A 124 -18.05 14.48 6.30
C GLN A 124 -19.24 15.18 6.96
N CYS A 125 -20.36 14.50 7.16
CA CYS A 125 -21.58 15.11 7.71
C CYS A 125 -21.92 14.69 9.15
N ASN A 126 -21.14 13.79 9.76
CA ASN A 126 -21.36 13.26 11.11
C ASN A 126 -22.72 12.59 11.34
N VAL A 127 -23.44 12.23 10.28
CA VAL A 127 -24.67 11.44 10.40
C VAL A 127 -24.32 9.98 10.70
N ASP A 128 -24.95 9.43 11.73
CA ASP A 128 -24.76 8.04 12.15
C ASP A 128 -25.16 7.05 11.06
N PHE A 129 -24.41 5.97 10.97
CA PHE A 129 -24.72 4.86 10.11
C PHE A 129 -25.86 4.04 10.69
N SER A 130 -26.67 3.50 9.80
CA SER A 130 -27.84 2.68 10.13
C SER A 130 -28.10 1.67 9.01
N VAL A 131 -29.15 0.86 9.16
CA VAL A 131 -29.55 -0.12 8.13
C VAL A 131 -29.83 0.56 6.77
N SER A 132 -30.37 1.79 6.80
CA SER A 132 -30.64 2.61 5.62
C SER A 132 -29.48 3.52 5.22
N ASN A 133 -28.71 4.05 6.18
CA ASN A 133 -27.50 4.83 5.92
C ASN A 133 -26.24 3.97 6.09
N ARG A 134 -25.87 3.23 5.04
CA ARG A 134 -24.77 2.27 5.10
C ARG A 134 -23.39 2.95 5.05
N GLN A 135 -22.44 2.31 5.71
CA GLN A 135 -21.05 2.74 5.77
C GLN A 135 -20.26 2.35 4.51
N HIS A 136 -19.41 3.26 4.04
CA HIS A 136 -18.52 3.06 2.90
C HIS A 136 -17.13 3.62 3.14
N HIS A 137 -16.09 2.82 2.89
CA HIS A 137 -14.70 3.30 2.94
C HIS A 137 -14.27 3.95 1.64
N CYS A 138 -13.59 5.08 1.72
CA CYS A 138 -12.86 5.67 0.60
C CYS A 138 -11.61 4.84 0.29
N ARG A 139 -11.41 4.46 -0.97
CA ARG A 139 -10.23 3.65 -1.37
C ARG A 139 -8.92 4.44 -1.36
N LYS A 140 -8.96 5.78 -1.43
CA LYS A 140 -7.80 6.68 -1.41
C LYS A 140 -7.34 7.04 0.02
N CYS A 141 -8.27 7.42 0.91
CA CYS A 141 -7.92 7.86 2.27
C CYS A 141 -8.27 6.87 3.40
N GLY A 142 -9.10 5.85 3.14
CA GLY A 142 -9.48 4.82 4.10
C GLY A 142 -10.53 5.20 5.15
N LYS A 143 -10.97 6.47 5.19
CA LYS A 143 -12.01 6.92 6.12
C LYS A 143 -13.41 6.47 5.71
N VAL A 144 -14.35 6.53 6.66
CA VAL A 144 -15.75 6.07 6.47
C VAL A 144 -16.72 7.20 6.10
N TYR A 145 -17.60 6.94 5.14
CA TYR A 145 -18.55 7.90 4.60
C TYR A 145 -19.90 7.26 4.31
N CYS A 146 -20.96 8.07 4.25
CA CYS A 146 -22.25 7.65 3.71
C CYS A 146 -22.21 7.61 2.17
N TYR A 147 -23.29 7.11 1.56
CA TYR A 147 -23.42 7.07 0.10
C TYR A 147 -23.23 8.44 -0.56
N LEU A 148 -23.88 9.48 -0.02
CA LEU A 148 -23.86 10.83 -0.58
C LEU A 148 -22.44 11.38 -0.71
N HIS A 149 -21.66 11.31 0.39
CA HIS A 149 -20.30 11.85 0.45
C HIS A 149 -19.21 10.92 -0.11
N SER A 150 -19.61 9.82 -0.74
CA SER A 150 -18.69 8.87 -1.38
C SER A 150 -19.25 8.29 -2.68
N SER A 151 -20.11 9.02 -3.37
CA SER A 151 -20.78 8.55 -4.60
C SER A 151 -19.85 8.46 -5.81
N ASN A 152 -18.73 9.20 -5.77
CA ASN A 152 -17.75 9.30 -6.85
C ASN A 152 -16.86 8.04 -6.97
N LYS A 153 -16.36 7.78 -8.19
CA LYS A 153 -15.41 6.71 -8.48
C LYS A 153 -14.28 7.20 -9.39
N ILE A 154 -13.05 6.79 -9.10
CA ILE A 154 -11.85 7.12 -9.89
C ILE A 154 -10.92 5.91 -9.96
N ALA A 155 -10.14 5.81 -11.04
CA ALA A 155 -8.97 4.93 -11.03
C ALA A 155 -7.87 5.56 -10.16
N ILE A 156 -7.10 4.74 -9.47
CA ILE A 156 -6.00 5.18 -8.60
C ILE A 156 -4.76 4.31 -8.90
N PRO A 157 -4.10 4.49 -10.06
CA PRO A 157 -2.98 3.64 -10.49
C PRO A 157 -1.82 3.60 -9.49
N GLU A 158 -1.58 4.70 -8.77
CA GLU A 158 -0.55 4.80 -7.74
C GLU A 158 -0.81 3.93 -6.49
N LEU A 159 -2.02 3.37 -6.38
CA LEU A 159 -2.46 2.39 -5.39
C LEU A 159 -2.89 1.05 -6.02
N GLU A 160 -2.59 0.82 -7.31
CA GLU A 160 -2.99 -0.39 -8.07
C GLU A 160 -4.51 -0.59 -8.14
N TYR A 161 -5.27 0.50 -8.20
CA TYR A 161 -6.67 0.47 -8.60
C TYR A 161 -6.79 0.90 -10.06
N ASN A 162 -6.53 -0.04 -10.98
CA ASN A 162 -6.55 0.22 -12.42
C ASN A 162 -7.96 0.39 -13.00
N THR A 163 -9.00 0.15 -12.19
CA THR A 163 -10.41 0.39 -12.54
C THR A 163 -11.03 1.36 -11.54
N PRO A 164 -12.09 2.10 -11.93
CA PRO A 164 -12.72 3.07 -11.04
C PRO A 164 -13.24 2.48 -9.74
N VAL A 165 -12.71 2.96 -8.61
CA VAL A 165 -13.10 2.58 -7.24
C VAL A 165 -13.68 3.76 -6.48
N ARG A 166 -14.52 3.46 -5.47
CA ARG A 166 -15.22 4.47 -4.66
C ARG A 166 -14.25 5.38 -3.91
N VAL A 167 -14.46 6.69 -3.99
CA VAL A 167 -13.74 7.70 -3.20
C VAL A 167 -14.71 8.67 -2.56
N CYS A 168 -14.28 9.32 -1.48
CA CYS A 168 -15.03 10.43 -0.90
C CYS A 168 -14.89 11.70 -1.74
N ASP A 169 -15.76 12.67 -1.51
CA ASP A 169 -15.80 13.91 -2.30
C ASP A 169 -14.49 14.69 -2.23
N ASN A 170 -13.82 14.72 -1.08
CA ASN A 170 -12.52 15.39 -0.95
C ASN A 170 -11.46 14.69 -1.81
N CYS A 171 -11.38 13.36 -1.71
CA CYS A 171 -10.45 12.57 -2.52
C CYS A 171 -10.71 12.64 -4.03
N PHE A 172 -11.98 12.86 -4.42
CA PHE A 172 -12.37 13.10 -5.81
C PHE A 172 -11.92 14.48 -6.31
N LYS A 173 -12.04 15.52 -5.48
CA LYS A 173 -11.57 16.88 -5.80
C LYS A 173 -10.05 16.98 -5.89
N ASP A 174 -9.34 16.22 -5.06
CA ASP A 174 -7.87 16.18 -5.01
C ASP A 174 -7.24 15.23 -6.05
N SER A 175 -7.94 14.92 -7.14
CA SER A 175 -7.61 13.83 -8.06
C SER A 175 -7.46 14.24 -9.51
#